data_AF-A0A377BFQ9-F1
#
_entry.id   AF-A0A377BFQ9-F1
#
_cell.length_a   1.000
_cell.length_b   1.000
_cell.length_c   1.000
_cell.angle_alpha   90.00
_cell.angle_beta   90.00
_cell.angle_gamma   90.00
#
_symmetry.space_group_name_H-M   'P 1'
#
loop_
_entity.id
_entity.type
_entity.pdbx_description
1 polymer ?
#
loop_
_entity_poly.entity_id
_entity_poly.type
_entity_poly.pdbx_seq_one_letter_code
_entity_poly.pdbx_strand_id
1 'polypeptide(L)'
;MTAFYFSIETMSTVGYGDIVPVSESARLFTISVIISGITVFATSMTSIFGPLIRGGFNKLVKGNNHTMHRKDHFIVCGHSILAINTILQLNQRGQNVTVISNLPEDDIKQLEQRLGDNADVIPVTVMTVLY
;
A
#
# COMPACT_ATOMS: atom_id res chain seq x y z
N MET A 1 33.88 -24.44 -9.45
CA MET A 1 33.86 -23.91 -8.07
C MET A 1 34.60 -22.58 -7.95
N THR A 2 35.84 -22.44 -8.44
CA THR A 2 36.64 -21.21 -8.37
C THR A 2 35.98 -19.98 -9.01
N ALA A 3 35.44 -20.09 -10.23
CA ALA A 3 34.75 -18.97 -10.89
C ALA A 3 33.46 -18.54 -10.16
N PHE A 4 32.75 -19.50 -9.56
CA PHE A 4 31.54 -19.23 -8.78
C PHE A 4 31.89 -18.54 -7.44
N TYR A 5 32.94 -19.01 -6.77
CA TYR A 5 33.49 -18.38 -5.58
C TYR A 5 33.93 -16.93 -5.85
N PHE A 6 34.73 -16.71 -6.91
CA PHE A 6 35.15 -15.36 -7.35
C PHE A 6 33.95 -14.44 -7.63
N SER A 7 32.90 -14.99 -8.27
CA SER A 7 31.69 -14.23 -8.56
C SER A 7 30.96 -13.83 -7.26
N ILE A 8 30.84 -14.74 -6.30
CA ILE A 8 30.19 -14.47 -5.02
C ILE A 8 30.94 -13.40 -4.22
N GLU A 9 32.25 -13.55 -4.03
CA GLU A 9 33.02 -12.57 -3.22
C GLU A 9 33.00 -11.17 -3.84
N THR A 10 32.96 -11.08 -5.17
CA THR A 10 32.93 -9.81 -5.89
C THR A 10 31.54 -9.18 -5.79
N MET A 11 30.47 -9.97 -6.01
CA MET A 11 29.09 -9.51 -5.90
C MET A 11 28.70 -9.14 -4.46
N SER A 12 29.23 -9.85 -3.46
CA SER A 12 29.03 -9.53 -2.05
C SER A 12 29.90 -8.38 -1.55
N THR A 13 30.72 -7.77 -2.42
CA THR A 13 31.67 -6.69 -2.10
C THR A 13 32.72 -7.05 -1.05
N VAL A 14 32.98 -8.35 -0.87
CA VAL A 14 34.01 -8.86 0.06
C VAL A 14 35.39 -8.74 -0.57
N GLY A 15 35.54 -9.29 -1.79
CA GLY A 15 36.74 -9.20 -2.62
C GLY A 15 38.03 -9.61 -1.90
N TYR A 16 38.19 -10.90 -1.57
CA TYR A 16 39.41 -11.37 -0.90
C TYR A 16 40.65 -11.18 -1.77
N GLY A 17 40.48 -11.15 -3.10
CA GLY A 17 41.57 -10.90 -4.05
C GLY A 17 42.52 -12.08 -4.21
N ASP A 18 42.12 -13.26 -3.74
CA ASP A 18 42.80 -14.54 -3.96
C ASP A 18 42.64 -15.04 -5.41
N ILE A 19 41.54 -14.66 -6.06
CA ILE A 19 41.30 -14.90 -7.49
C ILE A 19 41.13 -13.55 -8.19
N VAL A 20 41.93 -13.29 -9.22
CA VAL A 20 41.86 -12.05 -10.00
C VAL A 20 41.99 -12.31 -11.50
N PRO A 21 41.30 -11.53 -12.36
CA PRO A 21 41.46 -11.65 -13.80
C PRO A 21 42.87 -11.19 -14.23
N VAL A 22 43.63 -12.13 -14.79
CA VAL A 22 45.02 -11.91 -15.22
C VAL A 22 45.14 -11.39 -16.66
N SER A 23 44.19 -11.73 -17.54
CA SER A 23 44.17 -11.24 -18.92
C SER A 23 43.35 -9.96 -19.05
N GLU A 24 43.71 -9.13 -20.03
CA GLU A 24 42.99 -7.89 -20.33
C GLU A 24 41.53 -8.15 -20.71
N SER A 25 41.27 -9.20 -21.50
CA SER A 25 39.92 -9.62 -21.87
C SER A 25 39.08 -10.06 -20.66
N ALA A 26 39.68 -10.79 -19.71
CA ALA A 26 39.00 -11.19 -18.48
C ALA A 26 38.70 -10.00 -17.56
N ARG A 27 39.58 -8.99 -17.54
CA ARG A 27 39.36 -7.74 -16.78
C ARG A 27 38.16 -6.97 -17.33
N LEU A 28 38.11 -6.76 -18.65
CA LEU A 28 36.99 -6.07 -19.29
C LEU A 28 35.66 -6.81 -19.07
N PHE A 29 35.67 -8.14 -19.20
CA PHE A 29 34.51 -8.96 -18.87
C PHE A 29 34.07 -8.79 -17.41
N THR A 30 35.01 -8.88 -16.46
CA THR A 30 34.73 -8.72 -15.02
C THR A 30 34.11 -7.35 -14.71
N ILE A 31 34.65 -6.27 -15.29
CA ILE A 31 34.10 -4.92 -15.14
C ILE A 31 32.64 -4.85 -15.65
N SER A 32 32.37 -5.44 -16.82
CA SER A 32 31.00 -5.46 -17.38
C SER A 32 30.00 -6.20 -16.48
N VAL A 33 30.44 -7.30 -15.86
CA VAL A 33 29.63 -8.09 -14.92
C VAL A 33 29.33 -7.29 -13.64
N ILE A 34 30.32 -6.57 -13.10
CA ILE A 34 30.14 -5.73 -11.91
C ILE A 34 29.12 -4.62 -12.17
N ILE A 35 29.26 -3.88 -13.28
CA ILE A 35 28.34 -2.80 -13.64
C ILE A 35 26.91 -3.34 -13.83
N SER A 36 26.78 -4.47 -14.54
CA SER A 36 25.49 -5.13 -14.75
C SER A 36 24.87 -5.60 -13.43
N GLY A 37 25.66 -6.20 -12.55
CA GLY A 37 25.23 -6.67 -11.23
C GLY A 37 24.70 -5.54 -10.35
N ILE A 38 25.43 -4.42 -10.26
CA ILE A 38 24.99 -3.23 -9.50
C ILE A 38 23.68 -2.66 -10.05
N THR A 39 23.55 -2.57 -11.38
CA THR A 39 22.35 -2.05 -12.04
C THR A 39 21.12 -2.92 -11.75
N VAL A 40 21.26 -4.24 -11.88
CA VAL A 40 20.20 -5.20 -11.59
C VAL A 40 19.83 -5.18 -10.11
N PHE A 41 20.82 -5.11 -9.22
CA PHE A 41 20.59 -5.04 -7.78
C PHE A 41 19.81 -3.77 -7.39
N ALA A 42 20.25 -2.60 -7.87
CA ALA A 42 19.59 -1.32 -7.57
C ALA A 42 18.15 -1.25 -8.08
N THR A 43 17.90 -1.74 -9.31
CA THR A 43 16.55 -1.77 -9.89
C THR A 43 15.63 -2.77 -9.19
N SER A 44 16.16 -3.93 -8.80
CA SER A 44 15.43 -4.94 -8.00
C SER A 44 15.06 -4.39 -6.62
N MET A 45 16.01 -3.73 -5.94
CA MET A 45 15.78 -3.07 -4.66
C MET A 45 14.64 -2.05 -4.77
N THR A 46 14.69 -1.18 -5.79
CA THR A 46 13.64 -0.18 -6.03
C THR A 46 12.28 -0.81 -6.31
N SER A 47 12.25 -1.92 -7.05
CA SER A 47 11.00 -2.62 -7.39
C SER A 47 10.35 -3.32 -6.19
N ILE A 48 11.16 -3.81 -5.25
CA ILE A 48 10.68 -4.47 -4.02
C ILE A 48 10.26 -3.43 -2.98
N PHE A 49 11.11 -2.44 -2.72
CA PHE A 49 10.88 -1.44 -1.67
C PHE A 49 9.96 -0.30 -2.12
N GLY A 50 9.91 0.01 -3.41
CA GLY A 50 9.06 1.06 -3.97
C GLY A 50 7.58 0.88 -3.62
N PRO A 51 6.97 -0.29 -3.89
CA PRO A 51 5.59 -0.59 -3.49
C PRO A 51 5.39 -0.64 -1.97
N LEU A 52 6.39 -1.06 -1.19
CA LEU A 52 6.30 -1.10 0.27
C LEU A 52 6.20 0.32 0.86
N ILE A 53 7.08 1.23 0.41
CA ILE A 53 7.09 2.63 0.83
C ILE A 53 5.83 3.34 0.31
N ARG A 54 5.46 3.12 -0.95
CA ARG A 54 4.23 3.68 -1.53
C ARG A 54 2.98 3.14 -0.86
N GLY A 55 2.93 1.87 -0.47
CA GLY A 55 1.78 1.25 0.20
C GLY A 55 1.53 1.84 1.58
N GLY A 56 2.60 2.10 2.34
CA GLY A 56 2.53 2.82 3.61
C GLY A 56 2.06 4.26 3.43
N PHE A 57 2.64 5.00 2.48
CA PHE A 57 2.34 6.42 2.29
C PHE A 57 0.99 6.67 1.58
N ASN A 58 0.58 5.81 0.62
CA ASN A 58 -0.73 5.92 -0.03
C ASN A 58 -1.87 5.71 0.96
N LYS A 59 -1.72 4.84 1.97
CA LYS A 59 -2.76 4.65 2.99
C LYS A 59 -2.93 5.87 3.90
N LEU A 60 -1.88 6.70 4.01
CA LEU A 60 -1.89 7.99 4.72
C LEU A 60 -2.37 9.16 3.84
N VAL A 61 -2.07 9.15 2.54
CA VAL A 61 -2.37 10.27 1.62
C VAL A 61 -3.67 10.10 0.85
N LYS A 62 -3.97 8.91 0.36
CA LYS A 62 -5.30 8.60 -0.20
C LYS A 62 -6.19 8.21 0.97
N GLY A 63 -6.91 9.19 1.50
CA GLY A 63 -8.13 8.93 2.24
C GLY A 63 -8.94 7.87 1.48
N ASN A 64 -9.44 6.90 2.23
CA ASN A 64 -10.24 5.77 1.76
C ASN A 64 -11.29 6.24 0.74
N ASN A 65 -10.99 6.14 -0.56
CA ASN A 65 -12.02 6.32 -1.59
C ASN A 65 -12.85 5.04 -1.59
N HIS A 66 -13.81 4.97 -0.67
CA HIS A 66 -14.81 3.91 -0.64
C HIS A 66 -15.64 4.03 -1.91
N THR A 67 -15.40 3.11 -2.84
CA THR A 67 -16.28 2.93 -3.99
C THR A 67 -17.56 2.26 -3.48
N MET A 68 -18.58 3.09 -3.25
CA MET A 68 -19.93 2.69 -2.88
C MET A 68 -20.46 1.57 -3.80
N HIS A 69 -20.70 0.37 -3.26
CA HIS A 69 -21.41 -0.69 -3.98
C HIS A 69 -22.92 -0.39 -3.99
N ARG A 70 -23.37 0.26 -5.07
CA ARG A 70 -24.70 0.90 -5.22
C ARG A 70 -25.89 -0.03 -5.46
N LYS A 71 -25.96 -1.22 -4.86
CA LYS A 71 -27.18 -2.05 -4.94
C LYS A 71 -27.49 -2.66 -3.57
N ASP A 72 -28.75 -2.51 -3.15
CA ASP A 72 -29.31 -3.10 -1.91
C ASP A 72 -28.64 -2.63 -0.61
N HIS A 73 -28.59 -1.31 -0.37
CA HIS A 73 -28.10 -0.73 0.89
C HIS A 73 -29.09 0.27 1.50
N PHE A 74 -29.04 0.41 2.82
CA PHE A 74 -29.80 1.41 3.55
C PHE A 74 -28.99 2.70 3.68
N ILE A 75 -29.65 3.85 3.52
CA ILE A 75 -29.03 5.16 3.74
C ILE A 75 -29.56 5.75 5.05
N VAL A 76 -28.65 6.10 5.96
CA VAL A 76 -28.97 6.73 7.25
C VAL A 76 -28.36 8.13 7.28
N CYS A 77 -29.21 9.15 7.34
CA CYS A 77 -28.76 10.54 7.44
C CYS A 77 -28.68 10.97 8.92
N GLY A 78 -27.49 11.32 9.39
CA GLY A 78 -27.24 11.81 10.76
C GLY A 78 -26.57 10.79 11.69
N HIS A 79 -26.18 11.26 12.87
CA HIS A 79 -25.34 10.53 13.83
C HIS A 79 -25.94 10.48 15.25
N SER A 80 -27.26 10.58 15.38
CA SER A 80 -27.93 10.49 16.68
C SER A 80 -27.77 9.09 17.30
N ILE A 81 -28.00 8.97 18.61
CA ILE A 81 -27.97 7.66 19.31
C ILE A 81 -28.96 6.67 18.66
N LEU A 82 -30.12 7.16 18.22
CA LEU A 82 -31.09 6.34 17.49
C LEU A 82 -30.55 5.89 16.13
N ALA A 83 -29.92 6.79 15.37
CA ALA A 83 -29.31 6.45 14.09
C ALA A 83 -28.21 5.39 14.27
N ILE A 84 -27.32 5.57 15.25
CA ILE A 84 -26.26 4.61 15.58
C ILE A 84 -26.84 3.23 15.91
N ASN A 85 -27.84 3.17 16.80
CA ASN A 85 -28.48 1.90 17.15
C ASN A 85 -29.17 1.25 15.94
N THR A 86 -29.74 2.04 15.04
CA THR A 86 -30.36 1.55 13.80
C THR A 86 -29.31 0.96 12.86
N ILE A 87 -28.18 1.65 12.66
CA ILE A 87 -27.07 1.17 11.83
C ILE A 87 -26.50 -0.14 12.38
N LEU A 88 -26.31 -0.23 13.71
CA LEU A 88 -25.83 -1.45 14.36
C LEU A 88 -26.78 -2.63 14.13
N GLN A 89 -28.10 -2.42 14.24
CA GLN A 89 -29.09 -3.47 13.98
C GLN A 89 -29.13 -3.91 12.51
N LEU A 90 -29.01 -2.98 11.58
CA LEU A 90 -28.94 -3.29 10.15
C LEU A 90 -27.66 -4.08 9.82
N ASN A 91 -26.53 -3.68 10.41
CA ASN A 91 -25.25 -4.39 10.27
C ASN A 91 -25.33 -5.81 10.87
N GLN A 92 -25.94 -5.99 12.05
CA GLN A 92 -26.19 -7.31 12.65
C GLN A 92 -27.03 -8.23 11.75
N ARG A 93 -27.85 -7.67 10.85
CA ARG A 93 -28.65 -8.42 9.86
C ARG A 93 -27.94 -8.58 8.51
N GLY A 94 -26.65 -8.26 8.45
CA GLY A 94 -25.85 -8.33 7.23
C GLY A 94 -26.28 -7.35 6.14
N GLN A 95 -26.95 -6.25 6.51
CA GLN A 95 -27.34 -5.22 5.56
C GLN A 95 -26.24 -4.17 5.44
N ASN A 96 -25.90 -3.80 4.21
CA ASN A 96 -24.95 -2.72 3.95
C ASN A 96 -25.61 -1.37 4.26
N VAL A 97 -24.91 -0.51 4.99
CA VAL A 97 -25.44 0.81 5.38
C VAL A 97 -24.48 1.92 4.99
N THR A 98 -25.01 2.96 4.35
CA THR A 98 -24.29 4.21 4.07
C THR A 98 -24.80 5.30 4.99
N VAL A 99 -23.91 5.93 5.73
CA VAL A 99 -24.25 6.98 6.69
C VAL A 99 -23.83 8.32 6.12
N ILE A 100 -24.78 9.25 5.98
CA ILE A 100 -24.48 10.61 5.54
C ILE A 100 -24.47 11.50 6.77
N SER A 101 -23.33 12.12 7.07
CA SER A 101 -23.21 13.02 8.22
C SER A 101 -22.44 14.28 7.90
N ASN A 102 -22.81 15.39 8.55
CA ASN A 102 -22.08 16.66 8.44
C ASN A 102 -21.11 16.82 9.63
N LEU A 103 -20.40 15.75 9.96
CA LEU A 103 -19.41 15.75 11.02
C LEU A 103 -18.04 16.20 10.47
N PRO A 104 -17.17 16.80 11.31
CA PRO A 104 -15.76 16.97 10.98
C PRO A 104 -15.11 15.62 10.59
N GLU A 105 -14.08 15.65 9.72
CA GLU A 105 -13.44 14.43 9.23
C GLU A 105 -12.86 13.54 10.34
N ASP A 106 -12.38 14.14 11.43
CA ASP A 106 -11.86 13.41 12.59
C ASP A 106 -12.96 12.62 13.32
N ASP A 107 -14.17 13.16 13.38
CA ASP A 107 -15.33 12.50 14.00
C ASP A 107 -15.93 11.44 13.08
N ILE A 108 -15.83 11.61 11.76
CA ILE A 108 -16.23 10.59 10.78
C ILE A 108 -15.38 9.33 10.93
N LYS A 109 -14.06 9.46 11.08
CA LYS A 109 -13.15 8.31 11.30
C LYS A 109 -13.47 7.58 12.60
N GLN A 110 -13.80 8.31 13.66
CA GLN A 110 -14.23 7.72 14.93
C GLN A 110 -15.57 6.99 14.77
N LEU A 111 -16.50 7.53 13.99
CA LEU A 111 -17.79 6.90 13.73
C LEU A 111 -17.63 5.62 12.90
N GLU A 112 -16.83 5.64 11.83
CA GLU A 112 -16.50 4.44 11.03
C GLU A 112 -15.88 3.35 11.91
N GLN A 113 -14.91 3.71 12.75
CA GLN A 113 -14.26 2.76 13.66
C GLN A 113 -15.26 2.12 14.63
N ARG A 114 -16.31 2.84 15.03
CA ARG A 114 -17.37 2.33 15.91
C ARG A 114 -18.41 1.46 15.19
N LEU A 115 -18.64 1.70 13.91
CA LEU A 115 -19.68 1.02 13.12
C LEU A 115 -19.16 -0.24 12.40
N GLY A 116 -17.85 -0.34 12.17
CA GLY A 116 -17.19 -1.50 11.55
C GLY A 116 -17.32 -1.55 10.01
N ASP A 117 -16.71 -2.56 9.38
CA ASP A 117 -16.48 -2.62 7.91
C ASP A 117 -17.74 -2.61 7.03
N ASN A 118 -18.94 -2.88 7.58
CA ASN A 118 -20.20 -2.91 6.82
C ASN A 118 -20.95 -1.56 6.79
N ALA A 119 -20.35 -0.51 7.37
CA ALA A 119 -20.89 0.84 7.36
C ALA A 119 -19.89 1.81 6.72
N ASP A 120 -20.34 2.48 5.65
CA ASP A 120 -19.56 3.50 4.92
C ASP A 120 -20.09 4.88 5.31
N VAL A 121 -19.24 5.79 5.80
CA VAL A 121 -19.66 7.11 6.30
C VAL A 121 -19.19 8.19 5.34
N ILE A 122 -20.14 8.89 4.73
CA ILE A 122 -19.87 9.92 3.73
C ILE A 122 -20.15 11.31 4.32
N PRO A 123 -19.22 12.28 4.18
CA PRO A 123 -19.49 13.67 4.51
C PRO A 123 -20.56 14.24 3.57
N VAL A 124 -21.50 15.03 4.09
CA VAL A 124 -22.52 15.72 3.27
C VAL A 124 -21.89 16.52 2.12
N THR A 125 -20.70 17.08 2.32
CA THR A 125 -19.92 17.82 1.30
C THR A 125 -19.62 17.00 0.04
N VAL A 126 -19.41 15.69 0.18
CA VAL A 126 -19.10 14.78 -0.94
C VAL A 126 -20.36 14.46 -1.75
N MET A 127 -21.53 14.49 -1.11
CA MET A 127 -22.81 14.21 -1.77
C MET A 127 -23.27 15.37 -2.68
N THR A 128 -22.90 16.61 -2.35
CA THR A 128 -23.20 17.80 -3.18
C THR A 128 -22.48 17.78 -4.52
N VAL A 129 -21.38 17.02 -4.66
CA VAL A 129 -20.60 16.90 -5.90
C VAL A 129 -21.14 15.80 -6.83
N LEU A 130 -22.12 15.01 -6.37
CA LEU A 130 -22.70 13.88 -7.11
C LEU A 130 -24.06 14.20 -7.77
N TYR A 131 -24.46 15.47 -7.80
CA TYR A 131 -25.61 15.99 -8.54
C TYR A 131 -25.19 17.07 -9.55
#